data_AF-A0AAE1BSY9-F1
#
_entry.id   AF-A0AAE1BSY9-F1
#
_cell.length_a   1.000
_cell.length_b   1.000
_cell.length_c   1.000
_cell.angle_alpha   90.00
_cell.angle_beta   90.00
_cell.angle_gamma   90.00
#
_symmetry.space_group_name_H-M   'P 1'
#
loop_
_entity.id
_entity.type
_entity.pdbx_description
1 polymer ?
#
loop_
_entity_poly.entity_id
_entity_poly.type
_entity_poly.pdbx_seq_one_letter_code
_entity_poly.pdbx_strand_id
1 'polypeptide(L)'
;YERLLRRAKSEDLSEVSGIGCLYQCGTDKLGRPVIVFIGKWFKFTEINLDKALLYLIYLLDPLVRGDYVILYFHTITDTINHPSLAWIRQVYDVLEYKYKKNLKAFYIVHPTLWTKIMTWWFTTFMAPQIKHKVHSVPGVEYLYDIIDPDQLEIPAYITEHDMTINGIRYYKPGSAAS
;
A
#
# COMPACT_ATOMS: atom_id res chain seq x y z
N TYR A 1 6.74 11.99 16.89
CA TYR A 1 7.37 11.22 15.80
C TYR A 1 8.75 10.68 16.18
N GLU A 2 9.75 11.52 16.49
CA GLU A 2 11.15 11.10 16.81
C GLU A 2 11.28 9.93 17.81
N ARG A 3 10.50 9.93 18.88
CA ARG A 3 10.47 8.81 19.84
C ARG A 3 10.06 7.49 19.19
N LEU A 4 9.06 7.51 18.31
CA LEU A 4 8.59 6.34 17.57
C LEU A 4 9.63 5.90 16.54
N LEU A 5 10.30 6.84 15.87
CA LEU A 5 11.38 6.51 14.94
C LEU A 5 12.55 5.81 15.64
N ARG A 6 12.94 6.28 16.84
CA ARG A 6 13.98 5.60 17.64
C ARG A 6 13.55 4.18 18.01
N ARG A 7 12.32 4.00 18.48
CA ARG A 7 11.74 2.69 18.79
C ARG A 7 11.73 1.78 17.57
N ALA A 8 11.30 2.30 16.42
CA ALA A 8 11.27 1.57 15.16
C ALA A 8 12.64 1.06 14.70
N LYS A 9 13.73 1.71 15.11
CA LYS A 9 15.12 1.30 14.82
C LYS A 9 15.72 0.37 15.87
N SER A 10 15.14 0.28 17.06
CA SER A 10 15.70 -0.48 18.19
C SER A 10 14.92 -1.73 18.57
N GLU A 11 13.60 -1.74 18.33
CA GLU A 11 12.73 -2.87 18.67
C GLU A 11 12.82 -3.98 17.62
N ASP A 12 12.60 -5.23 18.03
CA ASP A 12 12.47 -6.35 17.12
C ASP A 12 11.09 -6.35 16.44
N LEU A 13 11.12 -6.13 15.12
CA LEU A 13 9.95 -6.06 14.25
C LEU A 13 9.82 -7.29 13.34
N SER A 14 10.63 -8.33 13.56
CA SER A 14 10.70 -9.53 12.69
C SER A 14 9.35 -10.25 12.55
N GLU A 15 8.55 -10.26 13.63
CA GLU A 15 7.19 -10.79 13.64
C GLU A 15 6.30 -10.11 12.59
N VAL A 16 6.40 -8.78 12.46
CA VAL A 16 5.57 -8.01 11.52
C VAL A 16 6.17 -8.00 10.12
N SER A 17 7.48 -7.83 10.00
CA SER A 17 8.13 -7.87 8.69
C SER A 17 7.98 -9.23 8.02
N GLY A 18 8.02 -10.32 8.79
CA GLY A 18 7.82 -11.69 8.33
C GLY A 18 6.43 -11.99 7.78
N ILE A 19 5.41 -11.17 8.08
CA ILE A 19 4.08 -11.28 7.47
C ILE A 19 4.13 -10.95 5.98
N GLY A 20 5.08 -10.12 5.56
CA GLY A 20 5.22 -9.70 4.15
C GLY A 20 4.10 -8.78 3.69
N CYS A 21 3.26 -8.25 4.60
CA CYS A 21 2.17 -7.37 4.18
C CYS A 21 2.66 -6.01 3.69
N LEU A 22 3.83 -5.54 4.12
CA LEU A 22 4.36 -4.23 3.74
C LEU A 22 5.84 -4.34 3.35
N TYR A 23 6.20 -3.91 2.14
CA TYR A 23 7.56 -3.96 1.62
C TYR A 23 7.79 -2.90 0.54
N GLN A 24 9.07 -2.62 0.25
CA GLN A 24 9.46 -1.83 -0.91
C GLN A 24 9.68 -2.76 -2.10
N CYS A 25 9.27 -2.33 -3.29
CA CYS A 25 9.44 -3.09 -4.52
C CYS A 25 9.80 -2.16 -5.66
N GLY A 26 10.95 -2.36 -6.32
CA GLY A 26 11.34 -1.62 -7.53
C GLY A 26 11.17 -0.10 -7.49
N THR A 27 10.97 0.48 -8.67
CA THR A 27 10.61 1.89 -8.86
C THR A 27 9.54 2.03 -9.94
N ASP A 28 8.77 3.12 -9.90
CA ASP A 28 7.90 3.46 -11.01
C ASP A 28 8.68 4.05 -12.20
N LYS A 29 7.99 4.30 -13.32
CA LYS A 29 8.59 4.83 -14.55
C LYS A 29 9.22 6.23 -14.40
N LEU A 30 8.97 6.93 -13.28
CA LEU A 30 9.59 8.20 -12.94
C LEU A 30 10.76 8.04 -11.96
N GLY A 31 11.18 6.80 -11.66
CA GLY A 31 12.26 6.48 -10.75
C GLY A 31 11.90 6.65 -9.27
N ARG A 32 10.61 6.72 -8.94
CA ARG A 32 10.16 6.87 -7.54
C ARG A 32 10.04 5.49 -6.89
N PRO A 33 10.56 5.29 -5.68
CA PRO A 33 10.38 4.03 -4.95
C PRO A 33 8.90 3.68 -4.79
N VAL A 34 8.57 2.42 -5.04
CA VAL A 34 7.20 1.89 -4.86
C VAL A 34 7.15 1.10 -3.56
N ILE A 35 6.15 1.40 -2.75
CA ILE A 35 5.84 0.66 -1.53
C ILE A 35 4.58 -0.14 -1.74
N VAL A 36 4.62 -1.43 -1.44
CA VAL A 36 3.50 -2.34 -1.58
C VAL A 36 2.93 -2.67 -0.21
N PHE A 37 1.61 -2.56 -0.09
CA PHE A 37 0.84 -2.98 1.08
C PHE A 37 -0.23 -4.00 0.66
N ILE A 38 -0.13 -5.22 1.17
CA ILE A 38 -1.03 -6.34 0.91
C ILE A 38 -2.09 -6.44 2.02
N GLY A 39 -3.33 -6.05 1.71
CA GLY A 39 -4.43 -6.01 2.67
C GLY A 39 -4.76 -7.38 3.27
N LYS A 40 -4.81 -8.42 2.44
CA LYS A 40 -5.12 -9.80 2.87
C LYS A 40 -4.22 -10.31 3.99
N TRP A 41 -2.94 -9.93 3.96
CA TRP A 41 -1.95 -10.38 4.94
C TRP A 41 -1.92 -9.51 6.20
N PHE A 42 -2.45 -8.30 6.15
CA PHE A 42 -2.60 -7.45 7.31
C PHE A 42 -3.82 -7.87 8.13
N LYS A 43 -3.68 -8.86 9.00
CA LYS A 43 -4.75 -9.31 9.89
C LYS A 43 -4.87 -8.40 11.11
N PHE A 44 -5.67 -7.34 10.98
CA PHE A 44 -5.80 -6.27 11.98
C PHE A 44 -6.10 -6.77 13.40
N THR A 45 -6.92 -7.82 13.54
CA THR A 45 -7.30 -8.37 14.85
C THR A 45 -6.26 -9.31 15.48
N GLU A 46 -5.28 -9.78 14.70
CA GLU A 46 -4.27 -10.75 15.14
C GLU A 46 -2.87 -10.12 15.29
N ILE A 47 -2.58 -9.06 14.53
CA ILE A 47 -1.26 -8.42 14.51
C ILE A 47 -1.07 -7.44 15.67
N ASN A 48 0.16 -7.35 16.17
CA ASN A 48 0.56 -6.27 17.08
C ASN A 48 0.58 -4.91 16.34
N LEU A 49 -0.47 -4.11 16.56
CA LEU A 49 -0.67 -2.82 15.87
C LEU A 49 0.40 -1.76 16.19
N ASP A 50 0.99 -1.81 17.38
CA ASP A 50 2.08 -0.91 17.75
C ASP A 50 3.34 -1.24 16.95
N LYS A 51 3.71 -2.52 16.89
CA LYS A 51 4.83 -2.98 16.05
C LYS A 51 4.55 -2.72 14.57
N ALA A 52 3.31 -2.86 14.11
CA ALA A 52 2.93 -2.54 12.73
C ALA A 52 3.14 -1.06 12.39
N LEU A 53 2.77 -0.15 13.29
CA LEU A 53 3.05 1.28 13.12
C LEU A 53 4.56 1.55 13.13
N LEU A 54 5.32 0.91 14.02
CA LEU A 54 6.78 1.05 14.04
C LEU A 54 7.42 0.55 12.75
N TYR A 55 6.98 -0.60 12.22
CA TYR A 55 7.48 -1.15 10.97
C TYR A 55 7.16 -0.26 9.77
N LEU A 56 5.95 0.32 9.72
CA LEU A 56 5.60 1.34 8.73
C LEU A 56 6.54 2.54 8.77
N ILE A 57 6.85 3.06 9.97
CA ILE A 57 7.77 4.17 10.14
C ILE A 57 9.19 3.77 9.72
N TYR A 58 9.66 2.59 10.15
CA TYR A 58 10.97 2.05 9.81
C TYR A 58 11.18 1.97 8.30
N LEU A 59 10.22 1.40 7.57
CA LEU A 59 10.31 1.21 6.13
C LEU A 59 10.24 2.54 5.37
N LEU A 60 9.37 3.47 5.80
CA LEU A 60 9.12 4.70 5.06
C LEU A 60 10.06 5.86 5.40
N ASP A 61 10.62 5.96 6.62
CA ASP A 61 11.49 7.08 7.03
C ASP A 61 12.66 7.39 6.06
N PRO A 62 13.37 6.40 5.47
CA PRO A 62 14.40 6.69 4.47
C PRO A 62 13.80 7.22 3.15
N LEU A 63 12.61 6.75 2.77
CA LEU A 63 11.98 7.04 1.48
C LEU A 63 11.32 8.41 1.44
N VAL A 64 10.76 8.87 2.56
CA VAL A 64 10.08 10.17 2.67
C VAL A 64 11.02 11.37 2.56
N ARG A 65 12.32 11.15 2.31
CA ARG A 65 13.26 12.20 1.89
C ARG A 65 13.08 12.60 0.43
N GLY A 66 12.58 11.68 -0.39
CA GLY A 66 12.30 11.87 -1.81
C GLY A 66 10.87 11.47 -2.16
N ASP A 67 10.53 11.63 -3.43
CA ASP A 67 9.21 11.33 -3.95
C ASP A 67 8.98 9.82 -4.03
N TYR A 68 7.83 9.34 -3.57
CA TYR A 68 7.50 7.91 -3.53
C TYR A 68 6.03 7.65 -3.83
N VAL A 69 5.69 6.40 -4.12
CA VAL A 69 4.31 5.95 -4.36
C VAL A 69 3.96 4.73 -3.51
N ILE A 70 2.68 4.57 -3.19
CA ILE A 70 2.18 3.41 -2.45
C ILE A 70 1.16 2.66 -3.32
N LEU A 71 1.27 1.34 -3.38
CA LEU A 71 0.28 0.41 -3.90
C LEU A 71 -0.36 -0.32 -2.72
N TYR A 72 -1.66 -0.19 -2.54
CA TYR A 72 -2.45 -0.96 -1.60
C TYR A 72 -3.31 -1.97 -2.36
N PHE A 73 -3.04 -3.25 -2.17
CA PHE A 73 -3.80 -4.33 -2.75
C PHE A 73 -4.88 -4.79 -1.78
N HIS A 74 -6.13 -4.47 -2.13
CA HIS A 74 -7.32 -4.89 -1.38
C HIS A 74 -7.87 -6.24 -1.88
N THR A 75 -7.10 -6.95 -2.70
CA THR A 75 -7.45 -8.23 -3.32
C THR A 75 -7.73 -9.30 -2.27
N ILE A 76 -8.94 -9.88 -2.29
CA ILE A 76 -9.38 -10.95 -1.36
C ILE A 76 -9.10 -10.55 0.10
N THR A 77 -9.47 -9.31 0.45
CA THR A 77 -9.37 -8.79 1.82
C THR A 77 -10.74 -8.93 2.51
N ASP A 78 -10.73 -9.41 3.75
CA ASP A 78 -11.92 -9.63 4.56
C ASP A 78 -12.03 -8.61 5.72
N THR A 79 -13.16 -8.63 6.42
CA THR A 79 -13.41 -7.72 7.55
C THR A 79 -12.37 -7.81 8.66
N ILE A 80 -11.75 -8.98 8.88
CA ILE A 80 -10.66 -9.18 9.85
C ILE A 80 -9.39 -8.39 9.50
N ASN A 81 -9.24 -8.00 8.23
CA ASN A 81 -8.10 -7.24 7.74
C ASN A 81 -8.35 -5.73 7.82
N HIS A 82 -9.60 -5.31 7.98
CA HIS A 82 -9.97 -3.91 7.90
C HIS A 82 -9.49 -3.16 9.14
N PRO A 83 -8.59 -2.17 8.98
CA PRO A 83 -8.15 -1.38 10.12
C PRO A 83 -9.29 -0.49 10.62
N SER A 84 -9.33 -0.29 11.94
CA SER A 84 -10.30 0.63 12.53
C SER A 84 -10.02 2.08 12.10
N LEU A 85 -11.06 2.91 11.95
CA LEU A 85 -10.91 4.34 11.63
C LEU A 85 -10.04 5.06 12.67
N ALA A 86 -10.13 4.65 13.94
CA ALA A 86 -9.30 5.20 15.01
C ALA A 86 -7.81 4.91 14.79
N TRP A 87 -7.46 3.70 14.36
CA TRP A 87 -6.08 3.35 14.05
C TRP A 87 -5.58 4.08 12.80
N ILE A 88 -6.38 4.13 11.73
CA ILE A 88 -6.03 4.89 10.51
C ILE A 88 -5.76 6.36 10.85
N ARG A 89 -6.61 6.96 11.71
CA ARG A 89 -6.40 8.31 12.23
C ARG A 89 -5.08 8.43 12.97
N GLN A 90 -4.83 7.53 13.91
CA GLN A 90 -3.61 7.53 14.71
C GLN A 90 -2.36 7.46 13.83
N VAL A 91 -2.35 6.57 12.82
CA VAL A 91 -1.26 6.51 11.84
C VAL A 91 -1.10 7.86 11.15
N TYR A 92 -2.17 8.42 10.60
CA TYR A 92 -2.13 9.69 9.87
C TYR A 92 -1.65 10.88 10.73
N ASP A 93 -2.02 10.91 12.00
CA ASP A 93 -1.62 11.97 12.95
C ASP A 93 -0.16 11.80 13.40
N VAL A 94 0.34 10.56 13.49
CA VAL A 94 1.74 10.24 13.81
C VAL A 94 2.69 10.59 12.66
N LEU A 95 2.26 10.36 11.42
CA LEU A 95 3.09 10.61 10.23
C LEU A 95 3.27 12.12 10.00
N GLU A 96 4.53 12.55 9.99
CA GLU A 96 4.91 13.95 9.77
C GLU A 96 4.55 14.45 8.37
N TYR A 97 4.61 15.77 8.20
CA TYR A 97 4.32 16.45 6.93
C TYR A 97 5.11 15.87 5.73
N LYS A 98 6.36 15.45 5.92
CA LYS A 98 7.22 14.88 4.87
C LYS A 98 6.60 13.64 4.19
N TYR A 99 5.91 12.79 4.95
CA TYR A 99 5.19 11.63 4.42
C TYR A 99 4.11 12.07 3.43
N LYS A 100 3.31 13.06 3.83
CA LYS A 100 2.17 13.55 3.05
C LYS A 100 2.64 14.34 1.83
N LYS A 101 3.71 15.15 1.97
CA LYS A 101 4.26 15.98 0.90
C LYS A 101 4.84 15.12 -0.22
N ASN A 102 5.68 14.14 0.14
CA ASN A 102 6.49 13.40 -0.82
C ASN A 102 5.80 12.14 -1.36
N LEU A 103 4.70 11.69 -0.75
CA LEU A 103 3.77 10.77 -1.39
C LEU A 103 3.24 11.42 -2.67
N LYS A 104 3.42 10.79 -3.83
CA LYS A 104 2.88 11.29 -5.11
C LYS A 104 1.59 10.63 -5.52
N ALA A 105 1.48 9.34 -5.26
CA ALA A 105 0.31 8.57 -5.59
C ALA A 105 0.13 7.43 -4.58
N PHE A 106 -1.13 7.15 -4.26
CA PHE A 106 -1.58 6.03 -3.46
C PHE A 106 -2.63 5.28 -4.29
N TYR A 107 -2.26 4.14 -4.85
CA TYR A 107 -3.15 3.33 -5.66
C TYR A 107 -3.82 2.26 -4.81
N ILE A 108 -5.15 2.22 -4.79
CA ILE A 108 -5.96 1.16 -4.20
C ILE A 108 -6.36 0.22 -5.34
N VAL A 109 -5.78 -0.96 -5.34
CA VAL A 109 -6.01 -2.02 -6.32
C VAL A 109 -7.10 -2.96 -5.80
N HIS A 110 -8.05 -3.30 -6.67
CA HIS A 110 -9.26 -4.10 -6.38
C HIS A 110 -10.14 -3.51 -5.26
N PRO A 111 -10.51 -2.21 -5.35
CA PRO A 111 -11.32 -1.57 -4.34
C PRO A 111 -12.74 -2.14 -4.32
N THR A 112 -13.23 -2.50 -3.14
CA THR A 112 -14.64 -2.83 -2.90
C THR A 112 -15.48 -1.55 -2.76
N LEU A 113 -16.81 -1.67 -2.80
CA LEU A 113 -17.69 -0.53 -2.50
C LEU A 113 -17.41 0.05 -1.11
N TRP A 114 -17.17 -0.84 -0.14
CA TRP A 114 -16.81 -0.45 1.22
C TRP A 114 -15.51 0.37 1.26
N THR A 115 -14.43 -0.08 0.60
CA THR A 115 -13.17 0.70 0.61
C THR A 115 -13.30 2.03 -0.11
N LYS A 116 -14.09 2.12 -1.19
CA LYS A 116 -14.36 3.39 -1.87
C LYS A 116 -15.05 4.39 -0.95
N ILE A 117 -16.09 3.95 -0.21
CA ILE A 117 -16.81 4.80 0.73
C ILE A 117 -15.91 5.23 1.89
N MET A 118 -15.17 4.29 2.50
CA MET A 118 -14.26 4.60 3.60
C MET A 118 -13.14 5.56 3.17
N THR A 119 -12.55 5.32 1.99
CA THR A 119 -11.51 6.18 1.42
C THR A 119 -12.05 7.58 1.15
N TRP A 120 -13.23 7.68 0.55
CA TRP A 120 -13.87 8.98 0.30
C TRP A 120 -14.13 9.74 1.60
N TRP A 121 -14.65 9.06 2.64
CA TRP A 121 -14.92 9.67 3.93
C TRP A 121 -13.62 10.14 4.60
N PHE A 122 -12.62 9.25 4.69
CA PHE A 122 -11.31 9.55 5.29
C PHE A 122 -10.62 10.72 4.58
N THR A 123 -10.53 10.67 3.26
CA THR A 123 -9.88 11.74 2.47
C THR A 123 -10.68 13.03 2.47
N THR A 124 -11.98 13.01 2.75
CA THR A 124 -12.78 14.25 2.80
C THR A 124 -12.72 14.92 4.17
N PHE A 125 -12.83 14.15 5.25
CA PHE A 125 -12.98 14.72 6.60
C PHE A 125 -11.68 14.70 7.42
N MET A 126 -10.70 13.85 7.08
CA MET A 126 -9.50 13.66 7.90
C MET A 126 -8.22 14.02 7.14
N ALA A 127 -8.14 13.64 5.88
CA ALA A 127 -6.94 13.78 5.06
C ALA A 127 -7.18 14.47 3.70
N PRO A 128 -7.79 15.67 3.66
CA PRO A 128 -8.08 16.38 2.42
C PRO A 128 -6.84 16.66 1.56
N GLN A 129 -5.68 16.83 2.20
CA GLN A 129 -4.43 17.15 1.53
C GLN A 129 -3.87 16.02 0.65
N ILE A 130 -4.28 14.77 0.88
CA ILE A 130 -3.86 13.63 0.05
C ILE A 130 -4.96 13.13 -0.87
N LYS A 131 -6.18 13.69 -0.81
CA LYS A 131 -7.34 13.22 -1.58
C LYS A 131 -7.06 13.08 -3.08
N HIS A 132 -6.40 14.08 -3.66
CA HIS A 132 -6.04 14.10 -5.08
C HIS A 132 -4.93 13.10 -5.46
N LYS A 133 -4.26 12.50 -4.47
CA LYS A 133 -3.20 11.51 -4.64
C LYS A 133 -3.72 10.08 -4.52
N VAL A 134 -4.96 9.88 -4.08
CA VAL A 134 -5.54 8.56 -3.89
C VAL A 134 -6.31 8.16 -5.14
N HIS A 135 -5.91 7.06 -5.75
CA HIS A 135 -6.48 6.55 -6.99
C HIS A 135 -6.99 5.13 -6.77
N SER A 136 -8.21 4.85 -7.21
CA SER A 136 -8.80 3.52 -7.16
C SER A 136 -8.71 2.88 -8.55
N VAL A 137 -8.04 1.74 -8.65
CA VAL A 137 -7.86 1.00 -9.92
C VAL A 137 -8.45 -0.41 -9.80
N PRO A 138 -9.20 -0.90 -10.81
CA PRO A 138 -9.96 -2.14 -10.69
C PRO A 138 -9.14 -3.40 -10.92
N GLY A 139 -7.90 -3.29 -11.43
CA GLY A 139 -7.03 -4.42 -11.78
C GLY A 139 -5.54 -4.03 -11.70
N VAL A 140 -4.64 -5.02 -11.69
CA VAL A 140 -3.19 -4.80 -11.73
C VAL A 140 -2.76 -4.21 -13.07
N GLU A 141 -3.47 -4.49 -14.17
CA GLU A 141 -3.11 -4.02 -15.51
C GLU A 141 -2.99 -2.50 -15.63
N TYR A 142 -3.75 -1.76 -14.84
CA TYR A 142 -3.69 -0.29 -14.79
C TYR A 142 -2.39 0.23 -14.17
N LEU A 143 -1.69 -0.60 -13.40
CA LEU A 143 -0.38 -0.25 -12.85
C LEU A 143 0.72 -0.33 -13.91
N TYR A 144 0.57 -1.12 -14.98
CA TYR A 144 1.59 -1.30 -16.02
C TYR A 144 1.87 -0.03 -16.83
N ASP A 145 0.93 0.91 -16.84
CA ASP A 145 1.15 2.24 -17.43
C ASP A 145 2.10 3.08 -16.57
N ILE A 146 2.20 2.80 -15.27
CA ILE A 146 2.90 3.61 -14.27
C ILE A 146 4.21 2.94 -13.82
N ILE A 147 4.24 1.62 -13.76
CA ILE A 147 5.32 0.79 -13.22
C ILE A 147 5.60 -0.32 -14.23
N ASP A 148 6.87 -0.55 -14.55
CA ASP A 148 7.22 -1.65 -15.45
C ASP A 148 6.94 -3.00 -14.75
N PRO A 149 6.37 -4.01 -15.44
CA PRO A 149 5.95 -5.26 -14.79
C PRO A 149 7.09 -6.03 -14.09
N ASP A 150 8.33 -5.88 -14.56
CA ASP A 150 9.53 -6.46 -13.94
C ASP A 150 9.90 -5.79 -12.60
N GLN A 151 9.45 -4.55 -12.38
CA GLN A 151 9.61 -3.82 -11.13
C GLN A 151 8.49 -4.13 -10.12
N LEU A 152 7.49 -4.95 -10.50
CA LEU A 152 6.33 -5.26 -9.67
C LEU A 152 6.38 -6.70 -9.15
N GLU A 153 6.99 -6.88 -8.00
CA GLU A 153 6.94 -8.12 -7.23
C GLU A 153 5.65 -8.15 -6.41
N ILE A 154 4.66 -8.90 -6.89
CA ILE A 154 3.39 -9.11 -6.19
C ILE A 154 3.08 -10.60 -6.00
N PRO A 155 2.33 -10.97 -4.94
CA PRO A 155 1.94 -12.35 -4.71
C PRO A 155 1.07 -12.92 -5.85
N ALA A 156 1.34 -14.16 -6.27
CA ALA A 156 0.66 -14.81 -7.39
C ALA A 156 -0.88 -14.79 -7.29
N TYR A 157 -1.43 -14.92 -6.08
CA TYR A 157 -2.88 -14.91 -5.86
C TYR A 157 -3.56 -13.60 -6.33
N ILE A 158 -2.81 -12.49 -6.39
CA ILE A 158 -3.33 -11.20 -6.86
C ILE A 158 -3.51 -11.25 -8.37
N THR A 159 -2.50 -11.74 -9.10
CA THR A 159 -2.59 -11.93 -10.55
C THR A 159 -3.60 -13.01 -10.94
N GLU A 160 -3.72 -14.08 -10.14
CA GLU A 160 -4.75 -15.10 -10.34
C GLU A 160 -6.15 -14.51 -10.19
N HIS A 161 -6.36 -13.65 -9.18
CA HIS A 161 -7.64 -12.96 -9.00
C HIS A 161 -8.02 -12.13 -10.23
N ASP A 162 -7.08 -11.39 -10.80
CA ASP A 162 -7.36 -10.64 -12.02
C ASP A 162 -7.72 -11.53 -13.19
N MET A 163 -7.02 -12.66 -13.37
CA MET A 163 -7.37 -13.63 -14.41
C MET A 163 -8.79 -14.17 -14.22
N THR A 164 -9.25 -14.38 -12.98
CA THR A 164 -10.63 -14.81 -12.71
C THR A 164 -11.68 -13.73 -13.02
N ILE A 165 -11.36 -12.45 -12.83
CA ILE A 165 -12.30 -11.33 -13.08
C ILE A 165 -12.30 -10.93 -14.56
N ASN A 166 -11.11 -10.83 -15.16
CA ASN A 166 -10.90 -10.31 -16.52
C ASN A 166 -10.90 -11.42 -17.60
N GLY A 167 -10.86 -12.70 -17.20
CA GLY A 167 -10.93 -13.85 -18.10
C GLY A 167 -9.82 -13.86 -19.16
N ILE A 168 -10.18 -14.24 -20.40
CA ILE A 168 -9.26 -14.38 -21.55
C ILE A 168 -8.62 -13.03 -21.98
N ARG A 169 -9.13 -11.90 -21.47
CA ARG A 169 -8.62 -10.55 -21.77
C ARG A 169 -7.54 -10.06 -20.82
N TYR A 170 -7.11 -10.87 -19.85
CA TYR A 170 -6.03 -10.47 -18.95
C TYR A 170 -4.73 -10.23 -19.71
N TYR A 171 -4.15 -9.04 -19.53
CA TYR A 171 -2.88 -8.67 -20.13
C TYR A 171 -1.79 -9.64 -19.67
N LYS A 172 -1.18 -10.37 -20.62
CA LYS A 172 0.03 -11.13 -20.40
C LYS A 172 1.22 -10.24 -20.76
N PRO A 173 2.05 -9.78 -19.79
CA PRO A 173 3.32 -9.16 -20.14
C PRO A 173 4.17 -10.24 -20.82
N GLY A 174 4.45 -10.09 -22.13
CA GLY A 174 5.43 -10.94 -22.83
C GLY A 174 5.03 -11.55 -24.19
N SER A 175 3.86 -11.28 -24.77
CA SER A 175 3.54 -11.79 -26.14
C SER A 175 3.83 -10.76 -27.26
N ALA A 176 4.93 -10.01 -27.14
CA ALA A 176 5.39 -9.10 -28.18
C ALA A 176 6.90 -9.26 -28.38
N ALA A 177 7.33 -10.43 -28.83
CA ALA A 177 8.54 -10.67 -29.63
C ALA A 177 8.65 -12.17 -29.95
N SER A 178 8.14 -12.56 -31.11
CA SER A 178 8.54 -13.75 -31.86
C SER A 178 8.71 -13.36 -33.31
#